data_AF-A0A536GQY9-F1
#
_entry.id   AF-A0A536GQY9-F1
#
_cell.length_a   1.000
_cell.length_b   1.000
_cell.length_c   1.000
_cell.angle_alpha   90.00
_cell.angle_beta   90.00
_cell.angle_gamma   90.00
#
_symmetry.space_group_name_H-M   'P 1'
#
loop_
_entity.id
_entity.type
_entity.pdbx_description
1 polymer ?
#
loop_
_entity_poly.entity_id
_entity_poly.type
_entity_poly.pdbx_seq_one_letter_code
_entity_poly.pdbx_strand_id
1 'polypeptide(L)'
;MQIAGFELDDVNFSGLPNAVEMLGGQHRALAQGWSEIVDQYASFYVVFSGGPALQPVGSHYCNDRFDPVTTVRLYNTLSRQKEELRPPEEGPIRIYSCGPTVYRYVHIGNLRTFMLPDLLRRSLEYLGYKTEQVMNITDVGHLTDDTFDRGEDKMLVSARLESKSPAEIAAYYTKAFMDDAALVNIRPADHNPRATQYLPQMIEIIEALIVKGHAYEVGGNVYYDIASFPAYGRLSRNRTEALLAGARGEVDPRKRHPGDFTLWKAAGEHRLQVWPSPWGPGFPGWHIECSAMSI
;
A
#
# COMPACT_ATOMS: atom_id res chain seq x y z
N MET A 1 -17.59 15.04 -11.07
CA MET A 1 -16.14 14.73 -11.14
C MET A 1 -15.96 13.65 -12.20
N GLN A 2 -15.78 14.08 -13.46
CA GLN A 2 -15.45 13.21 -14.59
C GLN A 2 -13.96 12.91 -14.53
N ILE A 3 -13.59 11.64 -14.54
CA ILE A 3 -12.23 11.20 -14.85
C ILE A 3 -12.27 10.80 -16.32
N ALA A 4 -11.98 11.76 -17.19
CA ALA A 4 -11.75 11.53 -18.61
C ALA A 4 -10.24 11.49 -18.85
N GLY A 5 -9.77 10.47 -19.58
CA GLY A 5 -8.35 10.30 -19.93
C GLY A 5 -7.92 8.89 -20.32
N PHE A 6 -8.85 8.00 -20.69
CA PHE A 6 -8.56 6.78 -21.44
C PHE A 6 -9.49 6.78 -22.65
N GLU A 7 -9.00 7.25 -23.79
CA GLU A 7 -9.65 7.06 -25.09
C GLU A 7 -9.13 5.75 -25.70
N LEU A 8 -10.01 4.76 -25.77
CA LEU A 8 -9.85 3.55 -26.58
C LEU A 8 -10.65 3.79 -27.86
N ASP A 9 -10.11 4.59 -28.79
CA ASP A 9 -10.90 5.17 -29.89
C ASP A 9 -11.35 4.20 -30.98
N ASP A 10 -10.92 2.93 -31.02
CA ASP A 10 -11.26 2.05 -32.15
C ASP A 10 -11.95 0.72 -31.79
N VAL A 11 -12.41 0.54 -30.55
CA VAL A 11 -13.16 -0.69 -30.21
C VAL A 11 -14.60 -0.35 -29.86
N ASN A 12 -15.46 -0.42 -30.88
CA ASN A 12 -16.90 -0.38 -30.72
C ASN A 12 -17.39 -1.68 -30.05
N PHE A 13 -17.41 -1.70 -28.71
CA PHE A 13 -17.91 -2.83 -27.93
C PHE A 13 -19.43 -3.03 -28.04
N SER A 14 -20.18 -2.09 -28.63
CA SER A 14 -21.64 -2.20 -28.77
C SER A 14 -22.08 -3.16 -29.89
N GLY A 15 -21.14 -3.63 -30.71
CA GLY A 15 -21.38 -4.63 -31.76
C GLY A 15 -20.78 -6.01 -31.49
N LEU A 16 -20.18 -6.25 -30.32
CA LEU A 16 -19.63 -7.56 -29.99
C LEU A 16 -20.75 -8.51 -29.56
N PRO A 17 -20.83 -9.72 -30.14
CA PRO A 17 -21.74 -10.76 -29.66
C PRO A 17 -21.44 -11.04 -28.18
N ASN A 18 -22.47 -11.35 -27.40
CA ASN A 18 -22.25 -11.71 -26.01
C ASN A 18 -21.31 -12.95 -25.92
N ALA A 19 -20.65 -13.15 -24.79
CA ALA A 19 -19.66 -14.24 -24.63
C ALA A 19 -20.22 -15.65 -24.94
N VAL A 20 -21.54 -15.80 -24.93
CA VAL A 20 -22.25 -17.05 -25.26
C VAL A 20 -22.49 -17.18 -26.78
N GLU A 21 -22.70 -16.08 -27.50
CA GLU A 21 -22.86 -16.04 -28.97
C GLU A 21 -21.55 -16.26 -29.73
N MET A 22 -20.40 -15.89 -29.15
CA MET A 22 -19.08 -16.17 -29.74
C MET A 22 -18.74 -17.67 -29.87
N LEU A 23 -19.47 -18.54 -29.15
CA LEU A 23 -19.33 -20.00 -29.22
C LEU A 23 -20.23 -20.64 -30.30
N GLY A 24 -21.04 -19.84 -30.99
CA GLY A 24 -21.88 -20.28 -32.12
C GLY A 24 -21.07 -20.49 -33.40
N GLY A 25 -21.48 -21.49 -34.20
CA GLY A 25 -20.72 -22.00 -35.36
C GLY A 25 -20.35 -21.00 -36.47
N GLN A 26 -20.86 -19.77 -36.43
CA GLN A 26 -20.58 -18.72 -37.42
C GLN A 26 -19.30 -17.89 -37.13
N HIS A 27 -18.75 -17.95 -35.91
CA HIS A 27 -17.57 -17.17 -35.49
C HIS A 27 -16.30 -18.02 -35.24
N ARG A 28 -16.24 -19.21 -35.85
CA ARG A 28 -15.21 -20.24 -35.62
C ARG A 28 -13.77 -19.76 -35.83
N ALA A 29 -13.55 -18.80 -36.74
CA ALA A 29 -12.22 -18.23 -37.01
C ALA A 29 -11.71 -17.32 -35.87
N LEU A 30 -12.61 -16.58 -35.21
CA LEU A 30 -12.28 -15.76 -34.03
C LEU A 30 -12.02 -16.63 -32.81
N ALA A 31 -12.77 -17.72 -32.65
CA ALA A 31 -12.53 -18.71 -31.60
C ALA A 31 -11.18 -19.44 -31.76
N GLN A 32 -10.76 -19.72 -33.00
CA GLN A 32 -9.45 -20.34 -33.29
C GLN A 32 -8.28 -19.39 -33.03
N GLY A 33 -8.40 -18.11 -33.43
CA GLY A 33 -7.37 -17.11 -33.15
C GLY A 33 -7.20 -16.82 -31.65
N TRP A 34 -8.30 -16.83 -30.88
CA TRP A 34 -8.24 -16.69 -29.43
C TRP A 34 -7.73 -17.94 -28.72
N SER A 35 -8.02 -19.16 -29.21
CA SER A 35 -7.43 -20.37 -28.63
C SER A 35 -5.92 -20.43 -28.82
N GLU A 36 -5.39 -19.99 -29.96
CA GLU A 36 -3.93 -19.93 -30.18
C GLU A 36 -3.24 -18.90 -29.29
N ILE A 37 -3.87 -17.73 -29.07
CA ILE A 37 -3.34 -16.68 -28.19
C ILE A 37 -3.39 -17.10 -26.71
N VAL A 38 -4.46 -17.80 -26.30
CA VAL A 38 -4.59 -18.33 -24.94
C VAL A 38 -3.62 -19.49 -24.71
N ASP A 39 -3.46 -20.42 -25.66
CA ASP A 39 -2.51 -21.53 -25.50
C ASP A 39 -1.04 -21.10 -25.55
N GLN A 40 -0.68 -20.06 -26.32
CA GLN A 40 0.72 -19.58 -26.35
C GLN A 40 1.14 -18.76 -25.13
N TYR A 41 0.20 -18.13 -24.40
CA TYR A 41 0.55 -17.11 -23.39
C TYR A 41 -0.19 -17.23 -22.05
N ALA A 42 -1.13 -18.16 -21.86
CA ALA A 42 -1.83 -18.32 -20.59
C ALA A 42 -1.21 -19.44 -19.72
N SER A 43 -0.73 -19.06 -18.54
CA SER A 43 -0.33 -19.99 -17.47
C SER A 43 -1.48 -20.34 -16.51
N PHE A 44 -2.74 -20.18 -16.92
CA PHE A 44 -3.92 -20.50 -16.11
C PHE A 44 -4.95 -21.27 -16.91
N TYR A 45 -5.28 -22.48 -16.46
CA TYR A 45 -6.38 -23.26 -17.00
C TYR A 45 -7.67 -22.90 -16.28
N VAL A 46 -8.69 -22.49 -17.05
CA VAL A 46 -10.08 -22.46 -16.57
C VAL A 46 -10.63 -23.89 -16.68
N VAL A 47 -10.84 -24.56 -15.55
CA VAL A 47 -11.47 -25.88 -15.52
C VAL A 47 -12.98 -25.69 -15.59
N PHE A 48 -13.59 -26.07 -16.72
CA PHE A 48 -15.04 -26.23 -16.81
C PHE A 48 -15.46 -27.57 -16.18
N SER A 49 -16.40 -27.52 -15.23
CA SER A 49 -17.01 -28.71 -14.64
C SER A 49 -17.85 -29.45 -15.69
N GLY A 50 -17.37 -30.60 -16.17
CA GLY A 50 -18.13 -31.53 -17.01
C GLY A 50 -17.41 -32.11 -18.22
N GLY A 51 -16.18 -31.68 -18.54
CA GLY A 51 -15.36 -32.27 -19.60
C GLY A 51 -14.48 -33.43 -19.11
N PRO A 52 -14.01 -34.32 -20.02
CA PRO A 52 -13.08 -35.39 -19.64
C PRO A 52 -11.82 -34.79 -19.02
N ALA A 53 -11.31 -35.42 -17.95
CA ALA A 53 -10.10 -35.00 -17.27
C ALA A 53 -8.93 -34.95 -18.26
N LEU A 54 -8.49 -33.73 -18.60
CA LEU A 54 -7.27 -33.54 -19.39
C LEU A 54 -6.11 -34.07 -18.55
N GLN A 55 -5.41 -35.08 -19.09
CA GLN A 55 -4.18 -35.55 -18.49
C GLN A 55 -3.18 -34.39 -18.46
N PRO A 56 -2.41 -34.23 -17.37
CA PRO A 56 -1.36 -33.22 -17.32
C PRO A 56 -0.31 -33.58 -18.37
N VAL A 57 -0.45 -33.01 -19.56
CA VAL A 57 0.66 -32.92 -20.51
C VAL A 57 1.69 -32.07 -19.80
N GLY A 58 2.86 -32.65 -19.56
CA GLY A 58 3.83 -32.20 -18.56
C GLY A 58 4.01 -30.69 -18.54
N SER A 59 4.33 -30.17 -17.35
CA SER A 59 4.76 -28.78 -17.14
C SER A 59 5.49 -28.25 -18.36
N HIS A 60 4.85 -27.35 -19.11
CA HIS A 60 5.52 -26.55 -20.12
C HIS A 60 6.47 -25.62 -19.35
N TYR A 61 7.60 -26.17 -18.90
CA TYR A 61 8.80 -25.38 -18.71
C TYR A 61 9.12 -24.87 -20.09
N CYS A 62 8.75 -23.62 -20.36
CA CYS A 62 9.33 -22.89 -21.46
C CYS A 62 10.85 -22.95 -21.24
N ASN A 63 11.52 -23.83 -21.98
CA ASN A 63 12.97 -24.00 -21.95
C ASN A 63 13.66 -22.87 -22.73
N ASP A 64 12.89 -21.92 -23.28
CA ASP A 64 13.40 -20.60 -23.57
C ASP A 64 13.72 -19.94 -22.23
N ARG A 65 14.94 -20.21 -21.76
CA ARG A 65 15.64 -19.30 -20.87
C ARG A 65 15.49 -17.93 -21.52
N PHE A 66 14.63 -17.09 -20.95
CA PHE A 66 14.55 -15.68 -21.26
C PHE A 66 15.98 -15.18 -21.44
N ASP A 67 16.25 -14.54 -22.58
CA ASP A 67 17.51 -13.86 -22.78
C ASP A 67 17.76 -13.00 -21.52
N PRO A 68 18.85 -13.24 -20.76
CA PRO A 68 19.11 -12.60 -19.46
C PRO A 68 19.24 -11.06 -19.53
N VAL A 69 19.02 -10.49 -20.72
CA VAL A 69 19.12 -9.08 -21.07
C VAL A 69 17.76 -8.35 -21.00
N THR A 70 16.69 -8.97 -20.49
CA THR A 70 15.46 -8.20 -20.24
C THR A 70 15.61 -7.33 -19.01
N THR A 71 16.18 -6.14 -19.20
CA THR A 71 16.27 -5.09 -18.20
C THR A 71 14.87 -4.73 -17.69
N VAL A 72 14.60 -5.01 -16.41
CA VAL A 72 13.35 -4.62 -15.77
C VAL A 72 13.32 -3.09 -15.68
N ARG A 73 12.24 -2.47 -16.17
CA ARG A 73 12.03 -1.02 -16.04
C ARG A 73 10.76 -0.74 -15.27
N LEU A 74 10.87 0.03 -14.19
CA LEU A 74 9.75 0.44 -13.34
C LEU A 74 9.47 1.93 -13.52
N TYR A 75 8.21 2.32 -13.48
CA TYR A 75 7.85 3.73 -13.46
C TYR A 75 8.19 4.32 -12.09
N ASN A 76 9.15 5.25 -12.06
CA ASN A 76 9.55 5.94 -10.85
C ASN A 76 8.71 7.20 -10.67
N THR A 77 7.86 7.23 -9.64
CA THR A 77 7.00 8.37 -9.33
C THR A 77 7.77 9.66 -9.10
N LEU A 78 9.01 9.60 -8.59
CA LEU A 78 9.84 10.77 -8.33
C LEU A 78 10.25 11.46 -9.65
N SER A 79 10.78 10.69 -10.61
CA SER A 79 11.26 11.21 -11.89
C SER A 79 10.19 11.27 -12.98
N ARG A 80 9.08 10.54 -12.83
CA ARG A 80 7.95 10.42 -13.78
C ARG A 80 8.30 9.73 -15.10
N GLN A 81 9.28 8.84 -15.06
CA GLN A 81 9.71 8.06 -16.22
C GLN A 81 9.92 6.60 -15.83
N LYS A 82 9.96 5.73 -16.85
CA LYS A 82 10.39 4.34 -16.66
C LYS A 82 11.90 4.32 -16.52
N GLU A 83 12.39 3.81 -15.40
CA GLU A 83 13.82 3.69 -15.09
C GLU A 83 14.18 2.22 -14.97
N GLU A 84 15.41 1.90 -15.36
CA GLU A 84 16.00 0.59 -15.13
C GLU A 84 16.06 0.29 -13.62
N LEU A 85 15.50 -0.85 -13.23
CA LEU A 85 15.67 -1.41 -11.91
C LEU A 85 17.11 -1.89 -11.79
N ARG A 86 17.86 -1.28 -10.87
CA ARG A 86 19.24 -1.65 -10.55
C ARG A 86 19.21 -2.42 -9.23
N PRO A 87 19.30 -3.76 -9.25
CA PRO A 87 19.38 -4.54 -8.03
C PRO A 87 20.63 -4.16 -7.22
N PRO A 88 20.62 -4.37 -5.90
CA PRO A 88 21.83 -4.22 -5.10
C PRO A 88 22.92 -5.21 -5.57
N GLU A 89 24.20 -4.86 -5.38
CA GLU A 89 25.33 -5.75 -5.72
C GLU A 89 25.26 -7.07 -4.97
N GLU A 90 24.82 -7.02 -3.70
CA GLU A 90 24.60 -8.18 -2.85
C GLU A 90 23.22 -8.09 -2.17
N GLY A 91 22.58 -9.24 -2.00
CA GLY A 91 21.30 -9.37 -1.29
C GLY A 91 20.05 -9.28 -2.19
N PRO A 92 18.85 -9.39 -1.58
CA PRO A 92 17.60 -9.35 -2.30
C PRO A 92 17.20 -7.91 -2.67
N ILE A 93 16.33 -7.78 -3.67
CA ILE A 93 15.58 -6.55 -3.91
C ILE A 93 14.56 -6.38 -2.79
N ARG A 94 14.73 -5.32 -1.99
CA ARG A 94 13.83 -5.02 -0.86
C ARG A 94 12.63 -4.19 -1.31
N ILE A 95 11.43 -4.62 -0.91
CA ILE A 95 10.17 -3.99 -1.28
C ILE A 95 9.40 -3.66 0.01
N TYR A 96 9.26 -2.37 0.32
CA TYR A 96 8.34 -1.94 1.37
C TYR A 96 7.00 -1.52 0.76
N SER A 97 5.90 -1.98 1.36
CA SER A 97 4.54 -1.59 0.96
C SER A 97 3.71 -1.21 2.18
N CYS A 98 2.99 -0.09 2.12
CA CYS A 98 2.07 0.29 3.19
C CYS A 98 0.93 -0.74 3.28
N GLY A 99 0.74 -1.35 4.44
CA GLY A 99 -0.35 -2.28 4.68
C GLY A 99 -1.59 -1.64 5.31
N PRO A 100 -2.52 -2.46 5.84
CA PRO A 100 -3.83 -2.00 6.31
C PRO A 100 -3.77 -1.32 7.68
N THR A 101 -4.73 -0.42 7.91
CA THR A 101 -5.13 0.00 9.27
C THR A 101 -6.21 -0.95 9.77
N VAL A 102 -5.92 -1.71 10.83
CA VAL A 102 -6.71 -2.90 11.24
C VAL A 102 -7.82 -2.58 12.26
N TYR A 103 -8.74 -1.69 11.88
CA TYR A 103 -9.94 -1.37 12.68
C TYR A 103 -11.26 -1.87 12.05
N ARG A 104 -11.21 -2.37 10.81
CA ARG A 104 -12.35 -2.90 10.06
C ARG A 104 -11.89 -3.84 8.95
N TYR A 105 -12.82 -4.57 8.33
CA TYR A 105 -12.56 -5.36 7.14
C TYR A 105 -12.01 -4.50 5.99
N VAL A 106 -11.10 -5.07 5.21
CA VAL A 106 -10.61 -4.46 3.97
C VAL A 106 -11.68 -4.53 2.89
N HIS A 107 -11.76 -3.51 2.04
CA HIS A 107 -12.63 -3.53 0.88
C HIS A 107 -11.85 -3.84 -0.41
N ILE A 108 -12.54 -4.12 -1.51
CA ILE A 108 -11.91 -4.47 -2.80
C ILE A 108 -10.88 -3.43 -3.28
N GLY A 109 -11.13 -2.15 -3.02
CA GLY A 109 -10.17 -1.08 -3.31
C GLY A 109 -8.85 -1.20 -2.53
N ASN A 110 -8.85 -1.73 -1.30
CA ASN A 110 -7.63 -2.01 -0.56
C ASN A 110 -6.92 -3.22 -1.14
N LEU A 111 -7.65 -4.31 -1.41
CA LEU A 111 -7.08 -5.54 -1.98
C LEU A 111 -6.35 -5.26 -3.30
N ARG A 112 -6.93 -4.45 -4.20
CA ARG A 112 -6.26 -4.01 -5.44
C ARG A 112 -4.89 -3.39 -5.16
N THR A 113 -4.77 -2.58 -4.12
CA THR A 113 -3.50 -1.93 -3.74
C THR A 113 -2.50 -2.96 -3.22
N PHE A 114 -2.93 -3.91 -2.40
CA PHE A 114 -2.06 -4.95 -1.84
C PHE A 114 -1.64 -6.02 -2.87
N MET A 115 -2.42 -6.21 -3.94
CA MET A 115 -2.04 -7.08 -5.05
C MET A 115 -0.84 -6.55 -5.86
N LEU A 116 -0.65 -5.22 -5.93
CA LEU A 116 0.42 -4.64 -6.73
C LEU A 116 1.83 -5.05 -6.27
N PRO A 117 2.21 -4.94 -4.98
CA PRO A 117 3.52 -5.40 -4.52
C PRO A 117 3.69 -6.92 -4.66
N ASP A 118 2.63 -7.72 -4.50
CA ASP A 118 2.69 -9.18 -4.73
C ASP A 118 2.95 -9.50 -6.21
N LEU A 119 2.28 -8.80 -7.14
CA LEU A 119 2.54 -8.95 -8.57
C LEU A 119 3.96 -8.54 -8.94
N LEU A 120 4.45 -7.42 -8.39
CA LEU A 120 5.83 -6.97 -8.60
C LEU A 120 6.82 -8.02 -8.10
N ARG A 121 6.62 -8.51 -6.87
CA ARG A 121 7.46 -9.54 -6.25
C ARG A 121 7.53 -10.80 -7.10
N ARG A 122 6.36 -11.35 -7.48
CA ARG A 122 6.27 -12.55 -8.33
C ARG A 122 6.93 -12.35 -9.69
N SER A 123 6.80 -11.16 -10.28
CA SER A 123 7.43 -10.84 -11.57
C SER A 123 8.95 -10.81 -11.44
N LEU A 124 9.50 -10.24 -10.37
CA LEU A 124 10.94 -10.21 -10.11
C LEU A 124 11.49 -11.61 -9.81
N GLU A 125 10.79 -12.39 -8.99
CA GLU A 125 11.15 -13.79 -8.71
C GLU A 125 11.14 -14.66 -9.97
N TYR A 126 10.13 -14.47 -10.84
CA TYR A 126 10.04 -15.16 -12.13
C TYR A 126 11.25 -14.84 -13.03
N LEU A 127 11.75 -13.61 -12.98
CA LEU A 127 12.94 -13.17 -13.71
C LEU A 127 14.27 -13.58 -13.02
N GLY A 128 14.21 -14.35 -11.94
CA GLY A 128 15.38 -14.88 -11.24
C GLY A 128 15.96 -13.97 -10.15
N TYR A 129 15.31 -12.83 -9.85
CA TYR A 129 15.74 -11.99 -8.73
C TYR A 129 15.31 -12.59 -7.39
N LYS A 130 16.17 -12.45 -6.37
CA LYS A 130 15.75 -12.63 -4.98
C LYS A 130 15.04 -11.38 -4.51
N THR A 131 13.96 -11.53 -3.77
CA THR A 131 13.18 -10.41 -3.23
C THR A 131 12.94 -10.60 -1.74
N GLU A 132 12.70 -9.49 -1.05
CA GLU A 132 12.33 -9.44 0.37
C GLU A 132 11.28 -8.35 0.53
N GLN A 133 10.06 -8.73 0.90
CA GLN A 133 8.92 -7.83 1.05
C GLN A 133 8.59 -7.58 2.52
N VAL A 134 8.46 -6.30 2.85
CA VAL A 134 7.92 -5.82 4.12
C VAL A 134 6.56 -5.16 3.88
N MET A 135 5.56 -5.53 4.67
CA MET A 135 4.25 -4.88 4.65
C MET A 135 3.77 -4.63 6.07
N ASN A 136 3.74 -3.37 6.50
CA ASN A 136 3.37 -3.05 7.87
C ASN A 136 1.89 -3.32 8.17
N ILE A 137 1.58 -3.51 9.45
CA ILE A 137 0.21 -3.48 9.98
C ILE A 137 0.09 -2.24 10.86
N THR A 138 -0.80 -1.32 10.49
CA THR A 138 -1.09 -0.14 11.32
C THR A 138 -2.15 -0.53 12.35
N ASP A 139 -1.70 -0.92 13.54
CA ASP A 139 -2.52 -1.26 14.70
C ASP A 139 -2.64 -0.11 15.72
N VAL A 140 -2.20 1.09 15.34
CA VAL A 140 -2.42 2.33 16.07
C VAL A 140 -3.58 3.09 15.45
N GLY A 141 -4.47 3.55 16.32
CA GLY A 141 -5.61 4.38 15.97
C GLY A 141 -5.19 5.74 15.45
N HIS A 142 -5.75 6.16 14.32
CA HIS A 142 -5.54 7.48 13.75
C HIS A 142 -6.86 8.25 13.72
N LEU A 143 -6.78 9.57 13.89
CA LEU A 143 -7.96 10.45 13.87
C LEU A 143 -8.58 10.48 12.46
N THR A 144 -9.90 10.50 12.37
CA THR A 144 -10.66 10.51 11.10
C THR A 144 -10.45 11.78 10.29
N ASP A 145 -10.17 12.89 10.96
CA ASP A 145 -10.04 14.21 10.38
C ASP A 145 -8.84 14.94 10.98
N ASP A 146 -8.05 15.58 10.12
CA ASP A 146 -6.96 16.50 10.52
C ASP A 146 -7.49 17.82 11.12
N THR A 147 -8.80 17.92 11.34
CA THR A 147 -9.40 19.06 12.04
C THR A 147 -8.95 19.08 13.49
N PHE A 148 -8.43 20.23 13.92
CA PHE A 148 -8.06 20.50 15.30
C PHE A 148 -9.23 20.13 16.24
N ASP A 149 -8.98 19.24 17.19
CA ASP A 149 -9.90 18.76 18.24
C ASP A 149 -11.17 17.99 17.86
N ARG A 150 -11.42 17.64 16.59
CA ARG A 150 -12.70 16.99 16.20
C ARG A 150 -12.62 15.61 15.54
N GLY A 151 -11.43 15.13 15.17
CA GLY A 151 -11.29 13.78 14.61
C GLY A 151 -11.51 12.70 15.68
N GLU A 152 -12.32 11.68 15.37
CA GLU A 152 -12.44 10.49 16.22
C GLU A 152 -11.38 9.47 15.82
N ASP A 153 -10.79 8.77 16.78
CA ASP A 153 -9.85 7.70 16.52
C ASP A 153 -10.60 6.46 16.01
N LYS A 154 -10.29 6.00 14.79
CA LYS A 154 -11.00 4.88 14.16
C LYS A 154 -10.89 3.56 14.93
N MET A 155 -9.75 3.31 15.60
CA MET A 155 -9.59 2.14 16.45
C MET A 155 -10.46 2.25 17.71
N LEU A 156 -10.56 3.45 18.29
CA LEU A 156 -11.44 3.68 19.45
C LEU A 156 -12.92 3.52 19.10
N VAL A 157 -13.33 3.99 17.91
CA VAL A 157 -14.70 3.80 17.43
C VAL A 157 -15.02 2.32 17.31
N SER A 158 -14.19 1.53 16.62
CA SER A 158 -14.40 0.09 16.49
C SER A 158 -14.37 -0.64 17.83
N ALA A 159 -13.43 -0.28 18.72
CA ALA A 159 -13.32 -0.83 20.07
C ALA A 159 -14.61 -0.61 20.89
N ARG A 160 -15.18 0.60 20.83
CA ARG A 160 -16.45 0.92 21.50
C ARG A 160 -17.63 0.16 20.90
N LEU A 161 -17.73 0.11 19.56
CA LEU A 161 -18.84 -0.55 18.86
C LEU A 161 -18.87 -2.06 19.11
N GLU A 162 -17.70 -2.71 19.20
CA GLU A 162 -17.59 -4.16 19.38
C GLU A 162 -17.32 -4.58 20.83
N SER A 163 -17.25 -3.63 21.77
CA SER A 163 -16.93 -3.89 23.18
C SER A 163 -15.63 -4.69 23.37
N LYS A 164 -14.59 -4.35 22.59
CA LYS A 164 -13.27 -4.99 22.58
C LYS A 164 -12.18 -3.96 22.88
N SER A 165 -11.04 -4.39 23.40
CA SER A 165 -9.85 -3.55 23.49
C SER A 165 -9.26 -3.24 22.10
N PRO A 166 -8.49 -2.15 21.94
CA PRO A 166 -7.78 -1.87 20.68
C PRO A 166 -6.88 -3.03 20.22
N ALA A 167 -6.27 -3.77 21.15
CA ALA A 167 -5.43 -4.91 20.83
C ALA A 167 -6.25 -6.08 20.26
N GLU A 168 -7.44 -6.35 20.81
CA GLU A 168 -8.35 -7.39 20.30
C GLU A 168 -8.92 -7.01 18.93
N ILE A 169 -9.27 -5.73 18.71
CA ILE A 169 -9.67 -5.20 17.41
C ILE A 169 -8.55 -5.39 16.38
N ALA A 170 -7.33 -4.95 16.73
CA ALA A 170 -6.18 -5.07 15.84
C ALA A 170 -5.89 -6.53 15.49
N ALA A 171 -5.88 -7.43 16.48
CA ALA A 171 -5.63 -8.85 16.25
C ALA A 171 -6.72 -9.48 15.36
N TYR A 172 -7.99 -9.17 15.63
CA TYR A 172 -9.13 -9.67 14.87
C TYR A 172 -9.07 -9.24 13.40
N TYR A 173 -8.90 -7.93 13.15
CA TYR A 173 -8.88 -7.41 11.78
C TYR A 173 -7.56 -7.67 11.05
N THR A 174 -6.45 -7.85 11.75
CA THR A 174 -5.22 -8.39 11.15
C THR A 174 -5.48 -9.79 10.63
N LYS A 175 -6.09 -10.68 11.43
CA LYS A 175 -6.42 -12.03 10.98
C LYS A 175 -7.37 -12.00 9.79
N ALA A 176 -8.45 -11.21 9.87
CA ALA A 176 -9.40 -11.07 8.78
C ALA A 176 -8.73 -10.59 7.48
N PHE A 177 -7.85 -9.59 7.56
CA PHE A 177 -7.07 -9.14 6.42
C PHE A 177 -6.20 -10.25 5.81
N MET A 178 -5.51 -11.03 6.64
CA MET A 178 -4.65 -12.13 6.16
C MET A 178 -5.48 -13.24 5.49
N ASP A 179 -6.66 -13.57 6.05
CA ASP A 179 -7.59 -14.52 5.47
C ASP A 179 -8.13 -14.00 4.11
N ASP A 180 -8.57 -12.75 4.03
CA ASP A 180 -9.07 -12.10 2.81
C ASP A 180 -7.99 -12.03 1.72
N ALA A 181 -6.75 -11.66 2.10
CA ALA A 181 -5.61 -11.60 1.19
C ALA A 181 -5.29 -13.00 0.61
N ALA A 182 -5.36 -14.04 1.43
CA ALA A 182 -5.15 -15.42 0.98
C ALA A 182 -6.23 -15.89 0.00
N LEU A 183 -7.50 -15.50 0.21
CA LEU A 183 -8.60 -15.84 -0.71
C LEU A 183 -8.40 -15.29 -2.13
N VAL A 184 -7.71 -14.15 -2.27
CA VAL A 184 -7.36 -13.56 -3.56
C VAL A 184 -5.92 -13.88 -4.00
N ASN A 185 -5.29 -14.89 -3.38
CA ASN A 185 -3.95 -15.40 -3.71
C ASN A 185 -2.83 -14.34 -3.60
N ILE A 186 -3.00 -13.34 -2.74
CA ILE A 186 -1.88 -12.47 -2.33
C ILE A 186 -1.01 -13.30 -1.39
N ARG A 187 0.28 -13.43 -1.69
CA ARG A 187 1.20 -14.12 -0.78
C ARG A 187 1.48 -13.24 0.44
N PRO A 188 1.71 -13.85 1.62
CA PRO A 188 2.18 -13.09 2.76
C PRO A 188 3.52 -12.39 2.42
N ALA A 189 3.72 -11.21 3.01
CA ALA A 189 5.02 -10.54 3.01
C ALA A 189 6.00 -11.35 3.88
N ASP A 190 7.30 -11.18 3.65
CA ASP A 190 8.33 -11.82 4.47
C ASP A 190 8.31 -11.28 5.90
N HIS A 191 7.94 -10.00 6.06
CA HIS A 191 7.76 -9.36 7.36
C HIS A 191 6.49 -8.50 7.41
N ASN A 192 5.74 -8.65 8.51
CA ASN A 192 4.56 -7.83 8.81
C ASN A 192 4.73 -7.07 10.15
N PRO A 193 5.60 -6.04 10.20
CA PRO A 193 5.83 -5.29 11.43
C PRO A 193 4.57 -4.54 11.85
N ARG A 194 4.30 -4.49 13.16
CA ARG A 194 3.19 -3.74 13.73
C ARG A 194 3.67 -2.40 14.27
N ALA A 195 2.91 -1.34 14.05
CA ALA A 195 3.27 0.01 14.52
C ALA A 195 3.50 0.03 16.04
N THR A 196 2.67 -0.66 16.84
CA THR A 196 2.84 -0.74 18.29
C THR A 196 4.15 -1.39 18.76
N GLN A 197 4.83 -2.16 17.91
CA GLN A 197 6.09 -2.84 18.23
C GLN A 197 7.33 -2.00 17.90
N TYR A 198 7.16 -0.89 17.16
CA TYR A 198 8.25 -0.06 16.66
C TYR A 198 8.31 1.33 17.32
N LEU A 199 7.60 1.52 18.42
CA LEU A 199 7.58 2.79 19.16
C LEU A 199 8.97 3.29 19.59
N PRO A 200 9.88 2.44 20.10
CA PRO A 200 11.24 2.90 20.44
C PRO A 200 11.96 3.51 19.22
N GLN A 201 11.90 2.84 18.07
CA GLN A 201 12.52 3.30 16.83
C GLN A 201 11.87 4.60 16.32
N MET A 202 10.55 4.73 16.45
CA MET A 202 9.85 5.98 16.13
C MET A 202 10.36 7.12 17.02
N ILE A 203 10.49 6.90 18.32
CA ILE A 203 11.01 7.90 19.27
C ILE A 203 12.45 8.28 18.89
N GLU A 204 13.33 7.31 18.62
CA GLU A 204 14.72 7.55 18.21
C GLU A 204 14.82 8.41 16.94
N ILE A 205 14.00 8.12 15.92
CA ILE A 205 13.97 8.91 14.69
C ILE A 205 13.50 10.34 14.98
N ILE A 206 12.46 10.50 15.80
CA ILE A 206 11.94 11.83 16.16
C ILE A 206 13.00 12.63 16.92
N GLU A 207 13.68 12.03 17.90
CA GLU A 207 14.78 12.69 18.62
C GLU A 207 15.88 13.13 17.65
N ALA A 208 16.28 12.25 16.71
CA ALA A 208 17.27 12.60 15.70
C ALA A 208 16.81 13.74 14.78
N LEU A 209 15.51 13.80 14.43
CA LEU A 209 14.94 14.90 13.64
C LEU A 209 14.95 16.22 14.42
N ILE A 210 14.64 16.20 15.72
CA ILE A 210 14.71 17.39 16.58
C ILE A 210 16.16 17.89 16.66
N VAL A 211 17.12 17.01 16.93
CA VAL A 211 18.55 17.36 17.02
C VAL A 211 19.06 17.97 15.70
N LYS A 212 18.58 17.48 14.56
CA LYS A 212 18.94 18.00 13.22
C LYS A 212 18.17 19.27 12.82
N GLY A 213 17.24 19.76 13.65
CA GLY A 213 16.44 20.94 13.36
C GLY A 213 15.32 20.72 12.34
N HIS A 214 14.90 19.46 12.13
CA HIS A 214 13.80 19.09 11.24
C HIS A 214 12.46 18.83 11.95
N ALA A 215 12.46 18.88 13.28
CA ALA A 215 11.26 18.74 14.09
C ALA A 215 11.33 19.67 15.30
N TYR A 216 10.17 20.01 15.84
CA TYR A 216 10.05 20.84 17.03
C TYR A 216 8.93 20.34 17.95
N GLU A 217 9.15 20.48 19.25
CA GLU A 217 8.18 20.16 20.29
C GLU A 217 7.40 21.41 20.71
N VAL A 218 6.11 21.24 20.99
CA VAL A 218 5.24 22.26 21.59
C VAL A 218 4.09 21.60 22.35
N GLY A 219 4.07 21.76 23.67
CA GLY A 219 2.99 21.30 24.55
C GLY A 219 2.77 19.78 24.49
N GLY A 220 3.84 19.01 24.46
CA GLY A 220 3.86 17.54 24.38
C GLY A 220 3.64 16.97 22.97
N ASN A 221 3.42 17.84 21.96
CA ASN A 221 3.31 17.43 20.56
C ASN A 221 4.64 17.69 19.86
N VAL A 222 5.02 16.80 18.95
CA VAL A 222 6.16 16.99 18.06
C VAL A 222 5.69 17.05 16.63
N TYR A 223 6.08 18.10 15.92
CA TYR A 223 5.77 18.30 14.50
C TYR A 223 7.04 18.25 13.66
N TYR A 224 6.91 17.75 12.44
CA TYR A 224 7.93 17.88 11.41
C TYR A 224 7.84 19.26 10.77
N ASP A 225 8.95 19.99 10.74
CA ASP A 225 9.06 21.29 10.10
C ASP A 225 9.30 21.09 8.60
N ILE A 226 8.26 21.25 7.77
CA ILE A 226 8.43 21.02 6.33
C ILE A 226 9.31 22.08 5.66
N ALA A 227 9.43 23.28 6.23
CA ALA A 227 10.27 24.35 5.70
C ALA A 227 11.77 24.04 5.91
N SER A 228 12.09 23.26 6.94
CA SER A 228 13.46 22.77 7.18
C SER A 228 13.98 21.81 6.10
N PHE A 229 13.11 21.28 5.23
CA PHE A 229 13.46 20.36 4.15
C PHE A 229 13.12 20.97 2.78
N PRO A 230 14.05 21.70 2.13
CA PRO A 230 13.81 22.39 0.85
C PRO A 230 13.31 21.49 -0.29
N ALA A 231 13.53 20.19 -0.11
CA ALA A 231 13.17 19.10 -0.98
C ALA A 231 11.72 18.58 -0.82
N TYR A 232 10.97 19.12 0.14
CA TYR A 232 9.60 18.69 0.42
C TYR A 232 8.70 18.88 -0.81
N GLY A 233 7.74 17.97 -1.01
CA GLY A 233 6.86 17.97 -2.17
C GLY A 233 7.44 17.38 -3.46
N ARG A 234 8.76 17.11 -3.57
CA ARG A 234 9.39 16.59 -4.82
C ARG A 234 8.72 15.33 -5.38
N LEU A 235 8.28 14.40 -4.53
CA LEU A 235 7.62 13.15 -4.96
C LEU A 235 6.22 13.41 -5.57
N SER A 236 5.43 14.27 -4.93
CA SER A 236 4.07 14.59 -5.40
C SER A 236 4.05 15.65 -6.51
N ARG A 237 5.12 16.45 -6.61
CA ARG A 237 5.21 17.71 -7.37
C ARG A 237 4.21 18.78 -6.93
N ASN A 238 3.51 18.58 -5.82
CA ASN A 238 2.70 19.63 -5.23
C ASN A 238 3.63 20.68 -4.62
N ARG A 239 3.41 21.94 -4.97
CA ARG A 239 4.06 23.06 -4.30
C ARG A 239 3.40 23.25 -2.93
N THR A 240 4.17 23.63 -1.93
CA THR A 240 3.70 23.78 -0.55
C THR A 240 2.49 24.72 -0.46
N GLU A 241 2.45 25.76 -1.29
CA GLU A 241 1.34 26.73 -1.36
C GLU A 241 0.03 26.09 -1.87
N ALA A 242 0.11 25.12 -2.78
CA ALA A 242 -1.05 24.40 -3.30
C ALA A 242 -1.60 23.37 -2.30
N LEU A 243 -0.73 22.79 -1.46
CA LEU A 243 -1.14 21.89 -0.37
C LEU A 243 -1.95 22.63 0.69
N LEU A 244 -1.56 23.88 0.99
CA LEU A 244 -2.27 24.74 1.95
C LEU A 244 -3.68 25.11 1.49
N ALA A 245 -3.89 25.33 0.18
CA ALA A 245 -5.21 25.66 -0.38
C ALA A 245 -6.19 24.47 -0.38
N GLY A 246 -5.68 23.24 -0.29
CA GLY A 246 -6.49 22.01 -0.28
C GLY A 246 -6.79 21.46 1.12
N ALA A 247 -6.14 21.99 2.16
CA ALA A 247 -6.34 21.54 3.54
C ALA A 247 -7.75 21.93 4.02
N ARG A 248 -8.63 20.94 4.17
CA ARG A 248 -9.98 21.11 4.75
C ARG A 248 -9.87 21.00 6.26
N GLY A 249 -9.73 22.12 6.96
CA GLY A 249 -9.78 22.15 8.42
C GLY A 249 -9.15 23.39 9.05
N GLU A 250 -9.42 23.60 10.33
CA GLU A 250 -8.71 24.59 11.14
C GLU A 250 -7.26 24.15 11.35
N VAL A 251 -6.32 25.04 11.03
CA VAL A 251 -4.89 24.83 11.25
C VAL A 251 -4.63 24.86 12.75
N ASP A 252 -3.98 23.81 13.27
CA ASP A 252 -3.50 23.79 14.65
C ASP A 252 -2.59 25.00 14.91
N PRO A 253 -2.97 25.94 15.82
CA PRO A 253 -2.24 27.18 16.03
C PRO A 253 -0.84 26.98 16.60
N ARG A 254 -0.52 25.76 17.06
CA ARG A 254 0.82 25.38 17.55
C ARG A 254 1.81 25.12 16.42
N LYS A 255 1.33 24.91 15.19
CA LYS A 255 2.20 24.67 14.04
C LYS A 255 2.85 25.97 13.57
N ARG A 256 4.16 25.94 13.37
CA ARG A 256 4.93 27.04 12.75
C ARG A 256 4.52 27.26 11.31
N HIS A 257 4.24 26.18 10.58
CA HIS A 257 3.76 26.22 9.22
C HIS A 257 2.52 25.30 9.07
N PRO A 258 1.45 25.70 8.36
CA PRO A 258 0.22 24.90 8.36
C PRO A 258 0.36 23.52 7.70
N GLY A 259 1.36 23.36 6.83
CA GLY A 259 1.73 22.09 6.22
C GLY A 259 2.58 21.17 7.10
N ASP A 260 3.00 21.61 8.28
CA ASP A 260 3.68 20.76 9.25
C ASP A 260 2.76 19.63 9.70
N PHE A 261 3.30 18.43 9.83
CA PHE A 261 2.55 17.24 10.22
C PHE A 261 3.09 16.66 11.52
N THR A 262 2.21 15.98 12.24
CA THR A 262 2.54 15.44 13.56
C THR A 262 3.42 14.20 13.44
N LEU A 263 4.50 14.19 14.21
CA LEU A 263 5.36 13.02 14.45
C LEU A 263 4.98 12.32 15.75
N TRP A 264 4.65 13.11 16.78
CA TRP A 264 4.15 12.61 18.06
C TRP A 264 3.03 13.52 18.55
N LYS A 265 1.90 12.96 19.01
CA LYS A 265 0.78 13.72 19.54
C LYS A 265 0.61 13.44 21.02
N ALA A 266 0.47 14.49 21.82
CA ALA A 266 0.15 14.36 23.24
C ALA A 266 -1.20 13.65 23.40
N ALA A 267 -1.30 12.75 24.38
CA ALA A 267 -2.54 12.02 24.63
C ALA A 267 -3.60 12.93 25.28
N GLY A 268 -4.83 12.87 24.79
CA GLY A 268 -6.01 13.43 25.47
C GLY A 268 -6.63 12.42 26.45
N GLU A 269 -7.53 12.88 27.31
CA GLU A 269 -8.10 12.11 28.44
C GLU A 269 -8.81 10.81 28.03
N HIS A 270 -9.37 10.74 26.82
CA HIS A 270 -10.20 9.61 26.37
C HIS A 270 -9.49 8.63 25.42
N ARG A 271 -8.17 8.75 25.27
CA ARG A 271 -7.37 7.90 24.37
C ARG A 271 -7.01 6.58 25.07
N LEU A 272 -7.25 5.44 24.42
CA LEU A 272 -6.87 4.12 24.96
C LEU A 272 -5.44 3.72 24.61
N GLN A 273 -4.93 4.18 23.47
CA GLN A 273 -3.60 3.88 22.97
C GLN A 273 -2.65 5.05 23.30
N VAL A 274 -1.91 4.89 24.39
CA VAL A 274 -1.01 5.90 24.95
C VAL A 274 0.29 5.25 25.38
N TRP A 275 1.42 5.87 25.05
CA TRP A 275 2.75 5.40 25.37
C TRP A 275 3.61 6.52 25.96
N PRO A 276 4.58 6.19 26.82
CA PRO A 276 5.54 7.17 27.32
C PRO A 276 6.49 7.62 26.21
N SER A 277 6.92 8.88 26.27
CA SER A 277 8.00 9.43 25.43
C SER A 277 8.73 10.54 26.16
N PRO A 278 9.90 11.01 25.65
CA PRO A 278 10.62 12.17 26.19
C PRO A 278 9.78 13.46 26.25
N TRP A 279 8.73 13.55 25.44
CA TRP A 279 7.83 14.72 25.36
C TRP A 279 6.54 14.54 26.17
N GLY A 280 6.47 13.46 26.95
CA GLY A 280 5.29 13.08 27.74
C GLY A 280 4.42 12.00 27.09
N PRO A 281 3.36 11.55 27.79
CA PRO A 281 2.47 10.51 27.29
C PRO A 281 1.76 10.92 26.00
N GLY A 282 1.81 10.04 25.00
CA GLY A 282 1.25 10.34 23.68
C GLY A 282 1.23 9.15 22.75
N PHE A 283 1.26 9.44 21.45
CA PHE A 283 1.19 8.44 20.39
C PHE A 283 1.87 8.91 19.11
N PRO A 284 2.34 7.97 18.26
CA PRO A 284 2.99 8.33 17.01
C PRO A 284 2.00 8.96 16.03
N GLY A 285 2.49 9.87 15.20
CA GLY A 285 1.79 10.28 13.98
C GLY A 285 1.94 9.24 12.88
N TRP A 286 1.01 9.22 11.93
CA TRP A 286 0.95 8.16 10.91
C TRP A 286 2.23 7.99 10.10
N HIS A 287 2.84 9.09 9.64
CA HIS A 287 3.96 9.02 8.71
C HIS A 287 5.27 8.52 9.35
N ILE A 288 5.44 8.70 10.67
CA ILE A 288 6.65 8.22 11.36
C ILE A 288 6.64 6.70 11.49
N GLU A 289 5.45 6.08 11.56
CA GLU A 289 5.32 4.63 11.70
C GLU A 289 5.98 3.89 10.54
N CYS A 290 5.56 4.20 9.31
CA CYS A 290 6.10 3.57 8.12
C CYS A 290 7.59 3.87 7.93
N SER A 291 8.04 5.08 8.30
CA SER A 291 9.44 5.44 8.22
C SER A 291 10.29 4.54 9.13
N ALA A 292 9.85 4.31 10.37
CA ALA A 292 10.53 3.45 11.33
C ALA A 292 10.48 1.96 10.95
N MET A 293 9.36 1.48 10.41
CA MET A 293 9.19 0.07 10.06
C MET A 293 9.85 -0.34 8.73
N SER A 294 10.23 0.63 7.90
CA SER A 294 10.84 0.38 6.58
C SER A 294 12.36 0.26 6.59
N ILE A 295 13.01 0.64 7.70
CA ILE A 295 14.46 0.65 7.89
C ILE A 295 14.90 -0.71 8.46
#